data_AF-A0A2D4PDZ6-F1
#
_entry.id   AF-A0A2D4PDZ6-F1
#
_cell.length_a   1.000
_cell.length_b   1.000
_cell.length_c   1.000
_cell.angle_alpha   90.00
_cell.angle_beta   90.00
_cell.angle_gamma   90.00
#
_symmetry.space_group_name_H-M   'P 1'
#
loop_
_entity.id
_entity.type
_entity.pdbx_description
1 polymer ?
#
loop_
_entity_poly.entity_id
_entity_poly.type
_entity_poly.pdbx_seq_one_letter_code
_entity_poly.pdbx_strand_id
1 'polypeptide(L)'
;FNDLSIDLPRRKKLLPSRSIQDSLDLFFRAEEIEYSCEKCSGKSALVTHKFSRFPRVLILHLKRYSFNVVLSLNHKVGQQVVIPRFLTLQSHCTESTRPPLNLGWSAQSVVSRPLKV
;
A
#
# COMPACT_ATOMS: atom_id res chain seq x y z
N PHE A 1 8.35 -4.97 -3.38
CA PHE A 1 7.28 -4.10 -3.90
C PHE A 1 7.76 -2.66 -3.84
N ASN A 2 7.57 -1.91 -4.93
CA ASN A 2 7.95 -0.49 -5.01
C ASN A 2 6.76 0.44 -4.71
N ASP A 3 5.54 -0.08 -4.83
CA ASP A 3 4.28 0.61 -4.58
C ASP A 3 3.27 -0.33 -3.89
N LEU A 4 2.26 0.27 -3.26
CA LEU A 4 1.08 -0.43 -2.74
C LEU A 4 -0.16 0.06 -3.47
N SER A 5 -0.84 -0.86 -4.14
CA SER A 5 -2.11 -0.59 -4.82
C SER A 5 -3.28 -0.82 -3.87
N ILE A 6 -3.87 0.26 -3.35
CA ILE A 6 -4.93 0.19 -2.34
C ILE A 6 -6.31 0.43 -2.96
N ASP A 7 -7.27 -0.38 -2.49
CA ASP A 7 -8.66 -0.26 -2.90
C ASP A 7 -9.32 0.95 -2.23
N LEU A 8 -10.11 1.67 -3.03
CA LEU A 8 -10.94 2.74 -2.50
C LEU A 8 -12.26 2.15 -2.00
N PRO A 9 -12.72 2.55 -0.80
CA PRO A 9 -14.00 2.11 -0.30
C PRO A 9 -15.11 2.57 -1.24
N ARG A 10 -15.96 1.62 -1.65
CA ARG A 10 -17.15 1.92 -2.45
C ARG A 10 -18.07 2.84 -1.66
N ARG A 11 -18.60 3.88 -2.32
CA ARG A 11 -19.50 4.86 -1.71
C ARG A 11 -20.69 4.16 -1.07
N LYS A 12 -20.82 4.26 0.26
CA LYS A 12 -22.08 4.04 0.97
C LYS A 12 -22.59 5.43 1.36
N LYS A 13 -23.79 5.80 0.91
CA LYS A 13 -24.35 7.17 1.04
C LYS A 13 -24.35 7.74 2.47
N LEU A 14 -24.23 6.88 3.48
CA LEU A 14 -24.30 7.21 4.91
C LEU A 14 -22.92 7.26 5.60
N LEU A 15 -21.82 6.92 4.92
CA LEU A 15 -20.51 6.85 5.55
C LEU A 15 -19.65 8.08 5.19
N PRO A 16 -18.89 8.62 6.16
CA PRO A 16 -17.93 9.69 5.90
C PRO A 16 -16.88 9.25 4.88
N SER A 17 -16.29 10.23 4.19
CA SER A 17 -15.18 9.98 3.28
C SER A 17 -14.01 9.35 4.05
N ARG A 18 -13.57 8.18 3.62
CA ARG A 18 -12.39 7.54 4.21
C ARG A 18 -11.12 8.25 3.80
N SER A 19 -10.13 8.16 4.67
CA SER A 19 -8.77 8.63 4.43
C SER A 19 -7.92 7.57 3.74
N ILE A 20 -6.76 7.98 3.22
CA ILE A 20 -5.72 7.05 2.77
C ILE A 20 -5.27 6.13 3.91
N GLN A 21 -5.23 6.61 5.16
CA GLN A 21 -4.88 5.78 6.32
C GLN A 21 -5.86 4.62 6.48
N ASP A 22 -7.18 4.87 6.41
CA ASP A 22 -8.19 3.81 6.53
C ASP A 22 -8.07 2.77 5.42
N SER A 23 -7.78 3.20 4.20
CA SER A 23 -7.54 2.29 3.06
C SER A 23 -6.25 1.49 3.22
N LEU A 24 -5.20 2.10 3.78
CA LEU A 24 -3.93 1.44 4.06
C LEU A 24 -4.09 0.40 5.18
N ASP A 25 -4.80 0.73 6.25
CA ASP A 25 -5.07 -0.19 7.35
C ASP A 25 -5.91 -1.38 6.87
N LEU A 26 -6.87 -1.14 5.98
CA LEU A 26 -7.65 -2.21 5.34
C LEU A 26 -6.77 -3.13 4.49
N PHE A 27 -5.79 -2.58 3.77
CA PHE A 27 -4.85 -3.36 2.95
C PHE A 27 -4.00 -4.33 3.78
N PHE A 28 -3.64 -3.95 5.02
CA PHE A 28 -2.85 -4.78 5.93
C PHE A 28 -3.69 -5.64 6.88
N ARG A 29 -5.01 -5.53 6.81
CA ARG A 29 -5.91 -6.32 7.66
C ARG A 29 -5.76 -7.80 7.33
N ALA A 30 -5.88 -8.63 8.36
CA ALA A 30 -5.91 -10.07 8.19
C ALA A 30 -7.09 -10.48 7.29
N GLU A 31 -6.83 -11.39 6.37
CA GLU A 31 -7.82 -11.96 5.45
C GLU A 31 -7.83 -13.48 5.59
N GLU A 32 -9.02 -14.06 5.72
CA GLU A 32 -9.18 -15.51 5.67
C GLU A 32 -9.23 -15.93 4.20
N ILE A 33 -8.37 -16.88 3.84
CA ILE A 33 -8.26 -17.42 2.49
C ILE A 33 -8.53 -18.92 2.51
N GLU A 34 -8.95 -19.44 1.37
CA GLU A 34 -8.94 -20.87 1.11
C GLU A 34 -7.49 -21.33 0.91
N TYR A 35 -7.06 -22.27 1.74
CA TYR A 35 -5.70 -22.79 1.72
C TYR A 35 -5.68 -24.22 2.24
N SER A 36 -5.14 -25.16 1.45
CA SER A 36 -5.03 -26.57 1.83
C SER A 36 -3.65 -26.85 2.45
N CYS A 37 -3.57 -26.95 3.77
CA CYS A 37 -2.31 -27.21 4.46
C CYS A 37 -1.89 -28.68 4.33
N GLU A 38 -0.69 -28.94 3.81
CA GLU A 38 -0.16 -30.30 3.58
C GLU A 38 0.01 -31.13 4.86
N LYS A 39 0.18 -30.49 6.03
CA LYS A 39 0.45 -31.19 7.30
C LYS A 39 -0.80 -31.57 8.08
N CYS A 40 -1.83 -30.70 8.06
CA CYS A 40 -3.03 -30.87 8.86
C CYS A 40 -4.32 -30.99 8.05
N SER A 41 -4.24 -30.90 6.72
CA SER A 41 -5.39 -30.94 5.80
C SER A 41 -6.45 -29.87 6.08
N GLY A 42 -6.09 -28.80 6.79
CA GLY A 42 -6.94 -27.62 6.98
C GLY A 42 -7.22 -26.95 5.64
N LYS A 43 -8.43 -26.38 5.48
CA LYS A 43 -8.92 -25.82 4.22
C LYS A 43 -8.98 -24.29 4.18
N SER A 44 -8.70 -23.63 5.31
CA SER A 44 -8.58 -22.18 5.38
C SER A 44 -7.32 -21.76 6.14
N ALA A 45 -6.87 -20.55 5.87
CA ALA A 45 -5.76 -19.91 6.56
C ALA A 45 -6.02 -18.42 6.72
N LEU A 46 -5.44 -17.83 7.78
CA LEU A 46 -5.43 -16.40 7.97
C LEU A 46 -4.12 -15.82 7.42
N VAL A 47 -4.21 -14.93 6.44
CA VAL A 47 -3.06 -14.24 5.85
C VAL A 47 -3.01 -12.81 6.38
N THR A 48 -1.81 -12.38 6.77
CA THR A 48 -1.53 -10.99 7.13
C THR A 48 -0.30 -10.51 6.37
N HIS A 49 -0.31 -9.25 5.98
CA HIS A 49 0.84 -8.60 5.37
C HIS A 49 1.49 -7.65 6.37
N LYS A 50 2.82 -7.59 6.38
CA LYS A 50 3.61 -6.67 7.20
C LYS A 50 4.83 -6.20 6.43
N PHE A 51 5.37 -5.04 6.78
CA PHE A 51 6.63 -4.55 6.23
C PHE A 51 7.80 -5.38 6.79
N SER A 52 8.47 -6.14 5.93
CA SER A 52 9.77 -6.75 6.29
C SER A 52 10.91 -5.73 6.31
N ARG A 53 10.75 -4.63 5.57
CA ARG A 53 11.65 -3.47 5.54
C ARG A 53 10.84 -2.19 5.41
N PHE A 54 11.22 -1.17 6.16
CA PHE A 54 10.59 0.14 6.10
C PHE A 54 10.98 0.87 4.80
N PRO A 55 10.02 1.39 4.02
CA PRO A 55 10.32 2.13 2.79
C PRO A 55 10.84 3.54 3.12
N ARG A 56 11.84 4.02 2.37
CA ARG A 56 12.27 5.43 2.44
C ARG A 56 11.28 6.36 1.74
N VAL A 57 10.70 5.87 0.64
CA VAL A 57 9.65 6.52 -0.14
C VAL A 57 8.55 5.49 -0.31
N LEU A 58 7.33 5.82 0.13
CA LEU A 58 6.16 4.97 -0.04
C LEU A 58 5.32 5.50 -1.20
N ILE A 59 5.18 4.69 -2.24
CA ILE A 59 4.31 5.00 -3.37
C ILE A 59 2.97 4.31 -3.13
N LEU A 60 1.89 5.09 -3.08
CA LEU A 60 0.53 4.58 -2.94
C LEU A 60 -0.24 4.80 -4.24
N HIS A 61 -0.66 3.71 -4.85
CA HIS A 61 -1.52 3.71 -6.02
C HIS A 61 -2.99 3.52 -5.58
N LEU A 62 -3.81 4.55 -5.78
CA LEU A 62 -5.25 4.47 -5.50
C LEU A 62 -5.98 3.81 -6.67
N LYS A 63 -6.55 2.62 -6.46
CA LYS A 63 -7.36 1.92 -7.48
C LYS A 63 -8.68 2.67 -7.71
N ARG A 64 -8.63 3.67 -8.60
CA ARG A 64 -9.77 4.50 -9.00
C ARG A 64 -10.52 3.98 -10.21
N TYR A 65 -10.11 2.87 -10.80
CA TYR A 65 -10.77 2.26 -11.94
C TYR A 65 -11.27 0.88 -11.53
N SER A 66 -12.55 0.64 -11.78
CA SER A 66 -13.17 -0.67 -11.55
C SER A 66 -13.97 -1.10 -12.76
N PHE A 67 -13.93 -2.40 -13.02
CA PHE A 67 -14.67 -3.04 -14.07
C PHE A 67 -16.03 -3.52 -13.55
N ASN A 68 -17.11 -3.16 -14.23
CA ASN A 68 -18.44 -3.70 -14.01
C ASN A 68 -18.62 -4.91 -14.94
N VAL A 69 -18.59 -6.11 -14.36
CA VAL A 69 -18.70 -7.37 -15.12
C VAL A 69 -20.06 -7.49 -15.82
N VAL A 70 -21.15 -7.05 -15.18
CA VAL A 70 -22.51 -7.14 -15.74
C VAL A 70 -22.65 -6.26 -16.98
N LEU A 71 -22.09 -5.06 -16.95
CA LEU A 71 -22.16 -4.11 -18.07
C LEU A 71 -20.99 -4.23 -19.05
N SER A 72 -19.97 -5.03 -18.71
CA SER A 72 -18.69 -5.09 -19.44
C SER A 72 -18.02 -3.72 -19.66
N LEU A 73 -18.12 -2.83 -18.67
CA LEU A 73 -17.63 -1.45 -18.76
C LEU A 73 -16.67 -1.09 -17.62
N ASN A 74 -15.65 -0.32 -17.96
CA ASN A 74 -14.79 0.35 -16.99
C ASN A 74 -15.45 1.65 -16.52
N HIS A 75 -15.34 1.95 -15.23
CA HIS A 75 -15.74 3.26 -14.71
C HIS A 75 -14.72 3.81 -13.71
N LYS A 76 -14.62 5.14 -13.68
CA LYS A 76 -13.78 5.87 -12.74
C LYS A 76 -14.53 6.14 -11.45
N VAL A 77 -13.96 5.71 -10.34
CA VAL A 77 -14.45 5.95 -8.98
C VAL A 77 -14.16 7.40 -8.60
N GLY A 78 -15.20 8.23 -8.68
CA GLY A 78 -15.18 9.66 -8.32
C GLY A 78 -15.28 9.95 -6.82
N GLN A 79 -15.16 8.93 -5.95
CA GLN A 79 -15.24 9.10 -4.50
C GLN A 79 -14.09 10.00 -3.99
N GLN A 80 -14.45 10.97 -3.14
CA GLN A 80 -13.48 11.79 -2.42
C GLN A 80 -12.76 10.96 -1.36
N VAL A 81 -11.46 11.17 -1.23
CA VAL A 81 -10.58 10.50 -0.28
C VAL A 81 -9.80 11.58 0.47
N VAL A 82 -9.74 11.46 1.79
CA VAL A 82 -8.96 12.39 2.62
C VAL A 82 -7.49 11.99 2.56
N ILE A 83 -6.62 12.94 2.26
CA ILE A 83 -5.17 12.75 2.23
C ILE A 83 -4.59 13.42 3.48
N PRO A 84 -4.29 12.65 4.56
CA PRO A 84 -3.69 13.23 5.75
C PRO A 84 -2.26 13.67 5.46
N ARG A 85 -1.77 14.65 6.22
CA ARG A 85 -0.38 15.11 6.14
C ARG A 85 0.62 14.03 6.59
N PHE A 86 0.21 13.14 7.48
CA PHE A 86 1.03 12.06 8.04
C PHE A 86 0.30 10.72 7.92
N LEU A 87 1.06 9.66 7.67
CA LEU A 87 0.59 8.28 7.69
C LEU A 87 1.33 7.50 8.78
N THR A 88 0.59 6.71 9.55
CA THR A 88 1.14 5.84 10.59
C THR A 88 1.31 4.44 10.03
N LEU A 89 2.55 3.93 10.03
CA LEU A 89 2.89 2.60 9.51
C LEU A 89 3.30 1.61 10.61
N GLN A 90 3.41 2.07 11.86
CA GLN A 90 3.94 1.26 12.96
C GLN A 90 3.17 -0.05 13.13
N SER A 91 1.84 0.00 13.07
CA SER A 91 0.97 -1.17 13.27
C SER A 91 1.12 -2.21 12.16
N HIS A 92 1.75 -1.82 11.04
CA HIS A 92 2.00 -2.65 9.87
C HIS A 92 3.44 -3.17 9.82
N CYS A 93 4.24 -2.91 10.85
CA CYS A 93 5.59 -3.43 11.04
C CYS A 93 5.62 -4.61 12.02
N THR A 94 6.74 -5.32 12.07
CA THR A 94 7.09 -6.35 13.04
C THR A 94 8.38 -5.95 13.77
N GLU A 95 8.71 -6.64 14.85
CA GLU A 95 9.99 -6.43 15.57
C GLU A 95 11.21 -6.68 14.67
N SER A 96 11.04 -7.52 13.65
CA SER A 96 12.05 -7.85 12.65
C SER A 96 12.07 -6.91 11.42
N THR A 97 11.22 -5.87 11.39
CA THR A 97 11.20 -4.90 10.29
C THR A 97 12.54 -4.18 10.20
N ARG A 98 13.22 -4.35 9.07
CA ARG A 98 14.51 -3.71 8.81
C ARG A 98 14.33 -2.22 8.52
N PRO A 99 15.31 -1.37 8.86
CA PRO A 99 15.26 0.05 8.52
C PRO A 99 15.32 0.26 7.00
N PRO A 100 14.99 1.48 6.52
CA PRO A 100 15.15 1.81 5.11
C PRO A 100 16.56 1.60 4.64
N LEU A 101 16.71 1.27 3.35
CA LEU A 101 18.02 1.24 2.72
C LEU A 101 18.70 2.60 2.92
N ASN A 102 19.95 2.53 3.38
CA ASN A 102 20.84 3.68 3.35
C ASN A 102 21.14 3.96 1.89
N LEU A 103 20.61 5.07 1.39
CA LEU A 103 21.13 5.65 0.16
C LEU A 103 22.51 6.17 0.55
N GLY A 104 23.55 5.40 0.25
CA GLY A 104 24.93 5.84 0.41
C GLY A 104 25.17 7.00 -0.54
N TRP A 105 24.73 8.20 -0.15
CA TRP A 105 25.04 9.41 -0.85
C TRP A 105 26.43 9.83 -0.39
N SER A 106 27.47 9.39 -1.10
CA SER A 106 28.76 10.07 -1.02
C SER A 106 28.59 11.45 -1.66
N ALA A 107 28.23 12.44 -0.84
CA ALA A 107 28.03 13.83 -1.25
C ALA A 107 29.32 14.53 -1.72
N GLN A 108 30.39 13.78 -1.89
CA GLN A 108 31.73 14.26 -2.15
C GLN A 108 32.24 14.00 -3.58
N SER A 109 31.45 13.36 -4.46
CA SER A 109 31.93 13.04 -5.83
C SER A 109 31.39 13.91 -6.96
N VAL A 110 30.48 14.85 -6.71
CA VAL A 110 30.08 15.85 -7.72
C VAL A 110 30.89 17.13 -7.52
N VAL A 111 32.20 17.01 -7.66
CA VAL A 111 33.10 18.15 -7.86
C VAL A 111 32.90 18.61 -9.31
N SER A 112 32.20 19.74 -9.45
CA SER A 112 32.34 20.75 -10.51
C SER A 112 32.97 20.31 -11.84
N ARG A 113 32.13 19.94 -12.82
CA ARG A 113 32.47 20.15 -14.22
C ARG A 113 31.94 21.52 -14.64
N PRO A 114 32.78 22.50 -14.99
CA PRO A 114 32.29 23.75 -15.54
C PRO A 114 31.67 23.48 -16.90
N LEU A 115 30.47 24.03 -17.11
CA LEU A 115 29.85 24.13 -18.42
C LEU A 115 30.75 25.02 -19.28
N LYS A 116 31.34 24.45 -20.34
CA LYS A 116 31.96 25.25 -21.39
C LYS A 116 30.84 25.97 -22.15
N VAL A 117 30.89 27.30 -22.13
CA VAL A 117 30.15 28.19 -23.03
C VAL A 117 30.79 28.14 -24.40
#